data_AF-A0A246K7Y8-F1
#
_entry.id   AF-A0A246K7Y8-F1
#
_cell.length_a   1.000
_cell.length_b   1.000
_cell.length_c   1.000
_cell.angle_alpha   90.00
_cell.angle_beta   90.00
_cell.angle_gamma   90.00
#
_symmetry.space_group_name_H-M   'P 1'
#
loop_
_entity.id
_entity.type
_entity.pdbx_description
1 polymer ?
#
loop_
_entity_poly.entity_id
_entity_poly.type
_entity_poly.pdbx_seq_one_letter_code
_entity_poly.pdbx_strand_id
1 'polypeptide(L)' 'MMSGYPDGRPAAPHRPRAYGVVARDGGWCVTLDGCATRPFKDREAAARIARQLQRQADGLLQTEPRS' A
#
# COMPACT_ATOMS: atom_id res chain seq x y z
N MET A 1 7.74 32.94 -20.19
CA MET A 1 6.68 32.25 -19.44
C MET A 1 6.29 31.02 -20.24
N MET A 2 6.60 29.81 -19.77
CA MET A 2 6.13 28.59 -20.41
C MET A 2 5.82 27.59 -19.29
N SER A 3 4.56 27.60 -18.87
CA SER A 3 3.95 26.58 -18.03
C SER A 3 3.41 25.50 -18.96
N GLY A 4 3.79 24.26 -18.72
CA GLY A 4 3.40 23.14 -19.56
C GLY A 4 3.50 21.83 -18.79
N TYR A 5 2.57 21.61 -17.86
CA TYR A 5 2.20 20.26 -17.44
C TYR A 5 0.72 20.06 -17.77
N PRO A 6 0.38 19.42 -18.91
CA PRO A 6 -0.95 18.94 -19.18
C PRO A 6 -1.00 17.47 -18.74
N ASP A 7 -1.20 17.22 -17.45
CA ASP A 7 -1.84 15.95 -17.07
C ASP A 7 -2.71 16.20 -15.85
N GLY A 8 -3.81 16.92 -16.10
CA GLY A 8 -4.97 16.99 -15.21
C GLY A 8 -5.70 15.65 -15.15
N ARG A 9 -4.99 14.53 -15.03
CA ARG A 9 -5.61 13.29 -14.61
C ARG A 9 -5.79 13.43 -13.10
N PRO A 10 -7.02 13.57 -12.58
CA PRO A 10 -7.20 13.49 -11.14
C PRO A 10 -6.56 12.17 -10.73
N ALA A 11 -5.59 12.22 -9.81
CA ALA A 11 -5.05 11.02 -9.19
C ALA A 11 -6.27 10.17 -8.82
N ALA A 12 -6.40 8.99 -9.45
CA ALA A 12 -7.53 8.12 -9.21
C ALA A 12 -7.71 8.05 -7.70
N PRO A 13 -8.92 8.30 -7.16
CA PRO A 13 -9.12 8.45 -5.73
C PRO A 13 -8.36 7.32 -5.07
N HIS A 14 -7.36 7.68 -4.25
CA HIS A 14 -6.48 6.72 -3.59
C HIS A 14 -7.40 5.76 -2.86
N ARG A 15 -7.72 4.62 -3.49
CA ARG A 15 -8.53 3.60 -2.83
C ARG A 15 -7.74 3.24 -1.58
N PRO A 16 -8.40 3.09 -0.43
CA PRO A 16 -7.72 2.71 0.78
C PRO A 16 -6.87 1.48 0.46
N ARG A 17 -5.55 1.69 0.46
CA ARG A 17 -4.54 0.70 0.11
C ARG A 17 -4.64 -0.40 1.15
N ALA A 18 -5.39 -1.46 0.84
CA ALA A 18 -5.70 -2.51 1.78
C ALA A 18 -4.56 -3.54 1.75
N TYR A 19 -3.73 -3.54 2.79
CA TYR A 19 -2.69 -4.55 2.94
C TYR A 19 -3.33 -5.88 3.32
N GLY A 20 -3.21 -6.87 2.42
CA GLY A 20 -3.69 -8.23 2.60
C GLY A 20 -2.58 -9.18 3.03
N VAL A 21 -2.97 -10.36 3.50
CA VAL A 21 -2.05 -11.48 3.74
C VAL A 21 -2.53 -12.69 2.96
N VAL A 22 -1.66 -13.27 2.15
CA VAL A 22 -1.95 -14.44 1.33
C VAL A 22 -0.94 -15.55 1.60
N ALA A 23 -1.38 -16.80 1.55
CA ALA A 23 -0.48 -17.94 1.52
C ALA A 23 0.11 -18.11 0.11
N ARG A 24 1.42 -18.33 0.02
CA ARG A 24 2.15 -18.64 -1.22
C ARG A 24 3.16 -19.76 -0.97
N ASP A 25 3.71 -20.32 -2.03
CA ASP A 25 4.79 -21.31 -1.93
C ASP A 25 5.96 -20.77 -1.09
N GLY A 26 6.19 -21.39 0.06
CA GLY A 26 7.23 -21.01 1.00
C GLY A 26 6.79 -20.10 2.16
N GLY A 27 5.51 -19.73 2.28
CA GLY A 27 4.99 -19.06 3.49
C GLY A 27 3.86 -18.06 3.26
N TRP A 28 3.81 -17.04 4.11
CA TRP A 28 2.80 -16.00 4.10
C TRP A 28 3.36 -14.71 3.54
N CYS A 29 2.73 -14.13 2.53
CA CYS A 29 3.14 -12.87 1.94
C CYS A 29 2.16 -11.76 2.29
N VAL A 30 2.68 -10.54 2.49
CA VAL A 30 1.84 -9.34 2.55
C VAL A 30 1.64 -8.82 1.13
N THR A 31 0.41 -8.53 0.74
CA THR A 31 0.06 -8.07 -0.60
C THR A 31 -0.52 -6.67 -0.59
N LEU A 32 -0.16 -5.87 -1.59
CA LEU A 32 -0.73 -4.56 -1.85
C LEU A 32 -0.81 -4.34 -3.37
N ASP A 33 -2.00 -4.06 -3.90
CA ASP A 33 -2.22 -3.71 -5.32
C ASP A 33 -1.47 -4.62 -6.33
N GLY A 34 -1.48 -5.92 -6.08
CA GLY A 34 -0.82 -6.92 -6.94
C GLY A 34 0.68 -7.13 -6.67
N CYS A 35 1.31 -6.30 -5.85
CA CYS A 35 2.66 -6.53 -5.32
C CYS A 35 2.59 -7.44 -4.09
N ALA A 36 3.60 -8.30 -3.91
CA ALA A 36 3.73 -9.16 -2.74
C ALA A 36 5.13 -9.03 -2.13
N THR A 37 5.20 -9.02 -0.80
CA THR A 37 6.48 -9.06 -0.08
C THR A 37 7.06 -10.48 -0.07
N ARG A 38 8.33 -10.59 0.38
CA ARG A 38 8.96 -11.89 0.62
C ARG A 38 8.14 -12.73 1.61
N PRO A 39 8.12 -14.06 1.45
CA PRO A 39 7.34 -14.93 2.30
C PRO A 39 7.89 -14.92 3.74
N PHE A 40 6.98 -14.74 4.69
CA PHE A 40 7.19 -14.94 6.11
C PHE A 40 6.88 -16.39 6.48
N LYS A 41 7.62 -16.95 7.44
CA LYS A 41 7.35 -18.31 7.95
C LYS A 41 6.01 -18.40 8.66
N ASP A 42 5.64 -17.35 9.40
CA ASP A 42 4.44 -17.31 10.24
C ASP A 42 3.36 -16.36 9.72
N ARG A 43 2.10 -16.82 9.75
CA ARG A 43 0.94 -16.02 9.37
C ARG A 43 0.79 -14.78 10.24
N GLU A 44 1.00 -14.93 11.55
CA GLU A 44 0.87 -13.83 12.51
C GLU A 44 1.93 -12.75 12.27
N ALA A 45 3.16 -13.14 11.90
CA ALA A 45 4.20 -12.21 11.53
C ALA A 45 3.78 -11.39 10.29
N ALA A 46 3.30 -12.06 9.23
CA ALA A 46 2.79 -11.38 8.04
C ALA A 46 1.59 -10.46 8.37
N ALA A 47 0.66 -10.90 9.21
CA ALA A 47 -0.49 -10.11 9.63
C ALA A 47 -0.09 -8.88 10.45
N ARG A 48 0.90 -9.01 11.34
CA ARG A 48 1.44 -7.89 12.11
C ARG A 48 2.06 -6.83 11.20
N ILE A 49 2.85 -7.26 10.21
CA ILE A 49 3.46 -6.36 9.22
C ILE A 49 2.38 -5.70 8.37
N ALA A 50 1.39 -6.45 7.87
CA ALA A 50 0.28 -5.88 7.10
C ALA A 50 -0.46 -4.79 7.89
N ARG A 51 -0.77 -5.03 9.18
CA ARG A 51 -1.40 -4.03 10.05
C ARG A 51 -0.54 -2.80 10.28
N GLN A 52 0.76 -2.97 10.44
CA GLN A 52 1.69 -1.85 10.62
C GLN A 52 1.77 -0.99 9.35
N LEU A 53 1.89 -1.63 8.19
CA LEU A 53 1.91 -0.96 6.90
C LEU A 53 0.59 -0.22 6.61
N GLN A 54 -0.54 -0.83 6.98
CA GLN A 54 -1.85 -0.17 6.91
C GLN A 54 -1.86 1.12 7.73
N ARG A 55 -1.47 1.06 9.01
CA ARG A 55 -1.40 2.24 9.88
C ARG A 55 -0.48 3.34 9.33
N GLN A 56 0.66 2.95 8.77
CA GLN A 56 1.59 3.90 8.15
C GLN A 56 0.97 4.55 6.91
N ALA A 57 0.29 3.78 6.06
CA ALA A 57 -0.40 4.30 4.90
C ALA A 57 -1.58 5.22 5.28
N ASP A 58 -2.36 4.85 6.29
CA ASP A 58 -3.43 5.69 6.84
C ASP A 58 -2.89 7.01 7.42
N GLY A 59 -1.73 6.99 8.06
CA GLY A 59 -1.06 8.20 8.55
C GLY A 59 -0.55 9.11 7.42
N LEU A 60 -0.06 8.53 6.33
CA LEU A 60 0.37 9.28 5.14
C LEU A 60 -0.83 9.94 4.43
N LEU A 61 -1.93 9.20 4.24
CA LEU A 61 -3.16 9.73 3.63
C LEU A 61 -3.74 10.93 4.39
N GLN A 62 -3.55 10.98 5.71
CA GLN A 62 -3.98 12.12 6.54
C GLN A 62 -3.01 13.31 6.48
N THR A 63 -1.76 13.08 6.08
CA THR A 63 -0.70 14.08 6.06
C THR A 63 -0.48 14.68 4.67
N GLU A 64 -1.08 14.15 3.60
CA GLU A 64 -1.02 14.76 2.27
C GLU A 64 -1.88 16.04 2.23
N PRO A 65 -1.31 17.27 2.23
CA PRO A 65 -2.08 18.45 1.92
C PRO A 65 -2.51 18.35 0.46
N ARG A 66 -3.81 18.53 0.21
CA ARG A 66 -4.31 18.88 -1.14
C ARG A 66 -3.55 20.12 -1.60
N SER A 67 -2.54 19.94 -2.45
CA SER A 67 -1.91 21.01 -3.23
C SER A 67 -2.61 21.12 -4.58
#